data_AF-A0AAU9CVP9-F1
#
_entry.id   AF-A0AAU9CVP9-F1
#
_cell.length_a   1.000
_cell.length_b   1.000
_cell.length_c   1.000
_cell.angle_alpha   90.00
_cell.angle_beta   90.00
_cell.angle_gamma   90.00
#
_symmetry.space_group_name_H-M   'P 1'
#
loop_
_entity.id
_entity.type
_entity.pdbx_description
1 polymer ?
#
loop_
_entity_poly.entity_id
_entity_poly.type
_entity_poly.pdbx_seq_one_letter_code
_entity_poly.pdbx_strand_id
1 'polypeptide(L)'
;MALQNITVPLSPSAKKYMIRMYGKTPRMTRHDHIGKKFFELIERKSWDGRYIYRFDESKSLKFFADLRIDRRHPPHFGHKSAAEFSAHIENHVADIANWFIYGNLHHTNSIKEAILLFMDKFNFEESELPYETIKKRFYRWEKSMGYGKKFA
;
A
#
# COMPACT_ATOMS: atom_id res chain seq x y z
N MET A 1 29.94 -0.21 3.99
CA MET A 1 29.17 -0.03 5.24
C MET A 1 28.15 -1.15 5.35
N ALA A 2 28.21 -1.95 6.42
CA ALA A 2 27.28 -3.05 6.65
C ALA A 2 25.92 -2.48 7.07
N LEU A 3 24.93 -2.55 6.17
CA LEU A 3 23.53 -2.20 6.46
C LEU A 3 22.87 -3.34 7.22
N GLN A 4 23.27 -3.52 8.48
CA GLN A 4 22.66 -4.47 9.40
C GLN A 4 21.38 -3.82 9.97
N ASN A 5 20.23 -4.29 9.47
CA ASN A 5 18.87 -4.04 10.02
C ASN A 5 18.28 -2.63 9.87
N ILE A 6 18.05 -2.17 8.63
CA ILE A 6 17.04 -1.12 8.41
C ILE A 6 15.66 -1.74 8.65
N THR A 7 14.99 -1.32 9.72
CA THR A 7 13.59 -1.66 9.98
C THR A 7 12.70 -0.57 9.38
N VAL A 8 11.70 -0.97 8.60
CA VAL A 8 10.73 -0.02 8.01
C VAL A 8 9.57 0.19 8.99
N PRO A 9 9.35 1.41 9.48
CA PRO A 9 8.24 1.68 10.39
C PRO A 9 6.94 1.76 9.59
N LEU A 10 6.16 0.67 9.59
CA LEU A 10 4.79 0.66 9.04
C LEU A 10 3.79 0.95 10.16
N SER A 11 2.71 1.68 9.84
CA SER A 11 1.57 1.84 10.74
C SER A 11 0.90 0.47 11.03
N PRO A 12 0.09 0.36 12.09
CA PRO A 12 -0.71 -0.84 12.33
C PRO A 12 -1.58 -1.26 11.13
N SER A 13 -2.19 -0.29 10.45
CA SER A 13 -3.06 -0.56 9.30
C SER A 13 -2.29 -1.07 8.08
N ALA A 14 -1.13 -0.47 7.77
CA ALA A 14 -0.22 -0.97 6.73
C ALA A 14 0.30 -2.37 7.05
N LYS A 15 0.62 -2.68 8.31
CA LYS A 15 1.03 -4.03 8.74
C LYS A 15 -0.08 -5.05 8.52
N LYS A 16 -1.31 -4.76 8.99
CA LYS A 16 -2.48 -5.66 8.82
C LYS A 16 -2.80 -5.88 7.34
N TYR A 17 -2.79 -4.82 6.53
CA TYR A 17 -2.96 -4.92 5.08
C TYR A 17 -1.94 -5.87 4.45
N MET A 18 -0.65 -5.68 4.78
CA MET A 18 0.42 -6.54 4.25
C MET A 18 0.27 -7.99 4.73
N ILE A 19 -0.06 -8.23 6.00
CA ILE A 19 -0.32 -9.59 6.50
C ILE A 19 -1.46 -10.25 5.73
N ARG A 20 -2.56 -9.52 5.48
CA ARG A 20 -3.72 -10.04 4.74
C ARG A 20 -3.37 -10.40 3.30
N MET A 21 -2.58 -9.57 2.63
CA MET A 21 -2.21 -9.78 1.22
C MET A 21 -1.17 -10.89 1.04
N TYR A 22 -0.25 -11.06 2.00
CA TYR A 22 0.92 -11.95 1.85
C TYR A 22 0.91 -13.17 2.79
N GLY A 23 -0.08 -13.28 3.68
CA GLY A 23 -0.28 -14.40 4.60
C GLY A 23 0.76 -14.49 5.73
N LYS A 24 1.65 -13.51 5.87
CA LYS A 24 2.69 -13.45 6.90
C LYS A 24 3.06 -12.02 7.23
N THR A 25 3.56 -11.80 8.44
CA THR A 25 4.15 -10.51 8.83
C THR A 25 5.38 -10.23 7.94
N PRO A 26 5.36 -9.18 7.11
CA PRO A 26 6.50 -8.86 6.29
C PRO A 26 7.68 -8.47 7.18
N ARG A 27 8.70 -9.32 7.22
CA ARG A 27 9.98 -8.95 7.83
C ARG A 27 10.71 -8.12 6.79
N MET A 28 10.69 -6.80 6.92
CA MET A 28 11.32 -5.87 5.96
C MET A 28 12.86 -5.95 6.04
N THR A 29 13.40 -7.13 5.75
CA THR A 29 14.82 -7.49 5.80
C THR A 29 15.25 -7.93 4.40
N ARG A 30 16.55 -7.84 4.10
CA ARG A 30 17.13 -8.34 2.83
C ARG A 30 16.94 -9.84 2.60
N HIS A 31 16.39 -10.58 3.56
CA HIS A 31 16.22 -12.03 3.46
C HIS A 31 14.77 -12.41 3.11
N ASP A 32 13.79 -11.57 3.46
CA ASP A 32 12.39 -11.77 3.09
C ASP A 32 12.14 -11.29 1.66
N HIS A 33 11.24 -11.95 0.92
CA HIS A 33 10.95 -11.57 -0.47
C HIS A 33 10.43 -10.14 -0.59
N ILE A 34 9.58 -9.68 0.32
CA ILE A 34 9.04 -8.31 0.32
C ILE A 34 10.13 -7.32 0.73
N GLY A 35 10.91 -7.68 1.75
CA GLY A 35 12.04 -6.85 2.18
C GLY A 35 13.13 -6.71 1.10
N LYS A 36 13.50 -7.79 0.41
CA LYS A 36 14.39 -7.76 -0.78
C LYS A 36 13.90 -6.75 -1.82
N LYS A 37 12.61 -6.77 -2.14
CA LYS A 37 11.98 -5.85 -3.09
C LYS A 37 12.02 -4.39 -2.63
N PHE A 38 11.76 -4.16 -1.36
CA PHE A 38 11.95 -2.85 -0.74
C PHE A 38 13.40 -2.35 -0.84
N PHE A 39 14.38 -3.18 -0.47
CA PHE A 39 15.79 -2.82 -0.57
C PHE A 39 16.21 -2.60 -2.04
N GLU A 40 15.69 -3.37 -3.00
CA GLU A 40 15.93 -3.15 -4.43
C GLU A 40 15.42 -1.79 -4.91
N LEU A 41 14.28 -1.32 -4.40
CA LEU A 41 13.72 0.00 -4.75
C LEU A 41 14.54 1.17 -4.19
N ILE A 42 15.14 0.98 -3.02
CA ILE A 42 15.92 2.01 -2.30
C ILE A 42 17.41 1.99 -2.68
N GLU A 43 17.96 0.82 -3.01
CA GLU A 43 19.41 0.66 -3.29
C GLU A 43 19.77 0.84 -4.75
N ARG A 44 18.79 1.02 -5.64
CA ARG A 44 19.04 1.31 -7.05
C ARG A 44 19.86 2.60 -7.19
N LYS A 45 21.18 2.49 -7.27
CA LYS A 45 22.02 3.57 -7.81
C LYS A 45 21.68 3.66 -9.29
N SER A 46 20.98 4.73 -9.70
CA SER A 46 20.75 5.19 -11.08
C SER A 46 20.56 4.11 -12.16
N TRP A 47 19.38 4.09 -12.78
CA TRP A 47 18.98 3.22 -13.89
C TRP A 47 20.09 2.92 -14.94
N ASP A 48 20.86 1.84 -14.74
CA ASP A 48 21.53 1.08 -15.80
C ASP A 48 20.59 -0.09 -16.11
N GLY A 49 20.01 -0.09 -17.31
CA GLY A 49 19.00 -1.03 -17.79
C GLY A 49 19.42 -2.51 -17.89
N ARG A 50 20.48 -2.95 -17.20
CA ARG A 50 21.04 -4.31 -17.30
C ARG A 50 20.79 -5.23 -16.10
N TYR A 51 20.08 -4.79 -15.07
CA TYR A 51 19.73 -5.67 -13.95
C TYR A 51 18.40 -6.42 -14.18
N ILE A 52 18.46 -7.53 -14.92
CA ILE A 52 17.37 -8.50 -15.02
C ILE A 52 17.63 -9.62 -14.01
N TYR A 53 17.00 -9.53 -12.84
CA TYR A 53 17.00 -10.64 -11.87
C TYR A 53 15.85 -11.61 -12.16
N ARG A 54 16.14 -12.92 -12.07
CA ARG A 54 15.13 -13.99 -12.08
C ARG A 54 14.42 -14.01 -10.74
N PHE A 55 13.10 -13.90 -10.76
CA PHE A 55 12.27 -13.81 -9.55
C PHE A 55 11.53 -15.12 -9.30
N ASP A 56 11.23 -15.42 -8.03
CA ASP A 56 10.07 -16.24 -7.71
C ASP A 56 8.83 -15.35 -7.92
N GLU A 57 8.29 -15.48 -9.12
CA GLU A 57 7.37 -14.53 -9.73
C GLU A 57 6.00 -14.51 -9.03
N SER A 58 5.52 -15.64 -8.51
CA SER A 58 4.12 -15.74 -8.06
C SER A 58 3.71 -14.75 -6.95
N LYS A 59 4.50 -14.62 -5.88
CA LYS A 59 4.16 -13.77 -4.71
C LYS A 59 4.66 -12.33 -4.85
N SER A 60 5.78 -12.14 -5.55
CA SER A 60 6.38 -10.83 -5.75
C SER A 60 5.69 -10.04 -6.87
N LEU A 61 5.17 -10.71 -7.90
CA LEU A 61 4.38 -10.06 -8.96
C LEU A 61 3.09 -9.48 -8.41
N LYS A 62 2.38 -10.25 -7.57
CA LYS A 62 1.15 -9.78 -6.93
C LYS A 62 1.42 -8.52 -6.09
N PHE A 63 2.51 -8.52 -5.31
CA PHE A 63 2.91 -7.36 -4.50
C PHE A 63 3.07 -6.07 -5.30
N PHE A 64 3.82 -6.11 -6.41
CA PHE A 64 4.07 -4.92 -7.22
C PHE A 64 2.88 -4.51 -8.08
N ALA A 65 2.14 -5.49 -8.61
CA ALA A 65 0.91 -5.24 -9.34
C ALA A 65 -0.13 -4.57 -8.44
N ASP A 66 -0.28 -5.06 -7.20
CA ASP A 66 -1.17 -4.48 -6.21
C ASP A 66 -0.71 -3.05 -5.89
N LEU A 67 0.59 -2.84 -5.59
CA LEU A 67 1.15 -1.51 -5.32
C LEU A 67 1.23 -0.56 -6.53
N ARG A 68 0.78 -0.98 -7.72
CA ARG A 68 0.87 -0.21 -8.99
C ARG A 68 2.28 0.29 -9.28
N ILE A 69 3.30 -0.46 -8.86
CA ILE A 69 4.69 -0.17 -9.16
C ILE A 69 4.96 -0.71 -10.56
N ASP A 70 5.08 0.18 -11.55
CA ASP A 70 5.42 -0.20 -12.92
C ASP A 70 6.75 -0.99 -12.92
N ARG A 71 6.77 -2.20 -13.48
CA ARG A 71 8.00 -2.99 -13.56
C ARG A 71 9.01 -2.42 -14.56
N ARG A 72 8.53 -1.72 -15.58
CA ARG A 72 9.35 -1.09 -16.63
C ARG A 72 9.91 0.24 -16.15
N HIS A 73 9.13 0.98 -15.35
CA HIS A 73 9.53 2.25 -14.75
C HIS A 73 9.22 2.28 -13.24
N PRO A 74 9.82 1.40 -12.44
CA PRO A 74 9.49 1.36 -11.02
C PRO A 74 9.93 2.68 -10.40
N PRO A 75 9.08 3.30 -9.55
CA PRO A 75 9.44 4.52 -8.85
C PRO A 75 10.82 4.35 -8.23
N HIS A 76 11.74 5.23 -8.64
CA HIS A 76 13.03 5.31 -7.99
C HIS A 76 12.85 6.08 -6.70
N PHE A 77 12.89 5.36 -5.59
CA PHE A 77 12.87 5.99 -4.27
C PHE A 77 14.24 6.55 -3.89
N GLY A 78 15.22 6.77 -4.80
CA GLY A 78 16.47 7.44 -4.44
C GLY A 78 17.20 6.81 -3.25
N HIS A 79 18.16 7.51 -2.67
CA HIS A 79 18.60 7.28 -1.29
C HIS A 79 17.53 7.73 -0.28
N LYS A 80 16.24 7.49 -0.54
CA LYS A 80 15.16 7.98 0.31
C LYS A 80 14.90 6.98 1.42
N SER A 81 14.73 7.56 2.61
CA SER A 81 14.62 6.85 3.88
C SER A 81 13.44 5.87 3.88
N ALA A 82 13.49 4.85 4.75
CA ALA A 82 12.39 3.92 4.98
C ALA A 82 11.02 4.61 5.19
N ALA A 83 11.01 5.87 5.63
CA ALA A 83 9.81 6.69 5.79
C ALA A 83 9.05 6.94 4.47
N GLU A 84 9.75 7.17 3.35
CA GLU A 84 9.06 7.44 2.08
C GLU A 84 8.35 6.21 1.52
N PHE A 85 8.96 5.04 1.69
CA PHE A 85 8.32 3.80 1.31
C PHE A 85 7.17 3.43 2.25
N SER A 86 7.32 3.66 3.56
CA SER A 86 6.19 3.56 4.48
C SER A 86 5.04 4.42 3.97
N ALA A 87 5.30 5.69 3.67
CA ALA A 87 4.29 6.59 3.11
C ALA A 87 3.68 6.07 1.80
N HIS A 88 4.47 5.44 0.92
CA HIS A 88 3.96 4.81 -0.29
C HIS A 88 2.99 3.66 0.01
N ILE A 89 3.31 2.79 0.97
CA ILE A 89 2.39 1.73 1.41
C ILE A 89 1.14 2.33 2.05
N GLU A 90 1.27 3.33 2.93
CA GLU A 90 0.13 3.99 3.55
C GLU A 90 -0.80 4.61 2.49
N ASN A 91 -0.24 5.28 1.49
CA ASN A 91 -0.99 5.84 0.38
C ASN A 91 -1.66 4.75 -0.47
N HIS A 92 -1.04 3.60 -0.62
CA HIS A 92 -1.64 2.49 -1.33
C HIS A 92 -2.81 1.86 -0.57
N VAL A 93 -2.66 1.61 0.74
CA VAL A 93 -3.78 1.21 1.62
C VAL A 93 -4.91 2.23 1.51
N ALA A 94 -4.54 3.49 1.44
CA ALA A 94 -5.48 4.57 1.29
C ALA A 94 -6.28 4.50 -0.02
N ASP A 95 -5.59 4.32 -1.15
CA ASP A 95 -6.22 4.20 -2.45
C ASP A 95 -7.14 2.98 -2.53
N ILE A 96 -6.72 1.84 -1.99
CA ILE A 96 -7.55 0.64 -1.94
C ILE A 96 -8.84 0.89 -1.18
N ALA A 97 -8.78 1.56 -0.02
CA ALA A 97 -9.99 1.87 0.72
C ALA A 97 -10.91 2.76 -0.11
N ASN A 98 -10.36 3.79 -0.79
CA ASN A 98 -11.16 4.70 -1.59
C ASN A 98 -11.88 3.96 -2.74
N TRP A 99 -11.15 3.11 -3.48
CA TRP A 99 -11.71 2.30 -4.56
C TRP A 99 -12.72 1.26 -4.06
N PHE A 100 -12.45 0.63 -2.92
CA PHE A 100 -13.38 -0.31 -2.30
C PHE A 100 -14.67 0.37 -1.88
N ILE A 101 -14.58 1.51 -1.19
CA ILE A 101 -15.75 2.30 -0.77
C ILE A 101 -16.54 2.70 -2.00
N TYR A 102 -15.89 3.33 -2.99
CA TYR A 102 -16.54 3.77 -4.23
C TYR A 102 -17.26 2.63 -4.95
N GLY A 103 -16.60 1.48 -5.11
CA GLY A 103 -17.20 0.32 -5.77
C GLY A 103 -18.39 -0.26 -5.02
N ASN A 104 -18.42 -0.15 -3.69
CA ASN A 104 -19.53 -0.64 -2.87
C ASN A 104 -20.65 0.39 -2.65
N LEU A 105 -20.44 1.67 -2.96
CA LEU A 105 -21.51 2.68 -2.86
C LEU A 105 -22.73 2.36 -3.75
N HIS A 106 -22.56 1.54 -4.79
CA HIS A 106 -23.66 1.06 -5.62
C HIS A 106 -24.45 -0.10 -5.00
N HIS A 107 -23.92 -0.70 -3.94
CA HIS A 107 -24.46 -1.90 -3.28
C HIS A 107 -24.82 -1.67 -1.81
N THR A 108 -24.43 -0.52 -1.24
CA THR A 108 -24.76 -0.11 0.13
C THR A 108 -25.72 1.08 0.11
N ASN A 109 -26.48 1.25 1.20
CA ASN A 109 -27.40 2.37 1.35
C ASN A 109 -26.71 3.64 1.86
N SER A 110 -25.45 3.53 2.30
CA SER A 110 -24.68 4.69 2.76
C SER A 110 -23.17 4.49 2.62
N ILE A 111 -22.45 5.63 2.61
CA ILE A 111 -20.99 5.66 2.76
C ILE A 111 -20.53 5.02 4.07
N LYS A 112 -21.34 5.16 5.14
CA LYS A 112 -21.03 4.59 6.45
C LYS A 112 -20.92 3.07 6.35
N GLU A 113 -21.89 2.42 5.72
CA GLU A 113 -21.89 0.97 5.48
C GLU A 113 -20.70 0.55 4.63
N ALA A 114 -20.39 1.27 3.54
CA ALA A 114 -19.25 0.95 2.68
C ALA A 114 -17.90 1.03 3.42
N ILE A 115 -17.74 2.01 4.32
CA ILE A 115 -16.54 2.11 5.18
C ILE A 115 -16.49 0.98 6.20
N LEU A 116 -17.61 0.64 6.86
CA LEU A 116 -17.65 -0.46 7.83
C LEU A 116 -17.34 -1.80 7.18
N LEU A 117 -17.87 -2.05 5.96
CA LEU A 117 -17.53 -3.24 5.17
C LEU A 117 -16.04 -3.29 4.82
N PHE A 118 -15.42 -2.15 4.51
CA PHE A 118 -13.99 -2.08 4.29
C PHE A 118 -13.23 -2.46 5.56
N MET A 119 -13.58 -1.85 6.71
CA MET A 119 -12.92 -2.13 7.98
C MET A 119 -13.04 -3.60 8.38
N ASP A 120 -14.24 -4.18 8.25
CA ASP A 120 -14.50 -5.60 8.52
C ASP A 120 -13.69 -6.52 7.59
N LYS A 121 -13.72 -6.27 6.28
CA LYS A 121 -13.01 -7.09 5.28
C LYS A 121 -11.51 -7.19 5.54
N PHE A 122 -10.90 -6.12 6.05
CA PHE A 122 -9.48 -6.03 6.35
C PHE A 122 -9.16 -6.19 7.84
N ASN A 123 -10.17 -6.46 8.68
CA ASN A 123 -10.07 -6.60 10.13
C ASN A 123 -9.36 -5.40 10.81
N PHE A 124 -9.72 -4.19 10.39
CA PHE A 124 -9.25 -2.95 10.98
C PHE A 124 -10.10 -2.57 12.19
N GLU A 125 -9.43 -2.24 13.29
CA GLU A 125 -10.07 -1.66 14.46
C GLU A 125 -10.11 -0.13 14.34
N GLU A 126 -11.09 0.50 15.00
CA GLU A 126 -11.24 1.97 15.03
C GLU A 126 -9.99 2.66 15.60
N SER A 127 -9.26 1.99 16.50
CA SER A 127 -7.99 2.45 17.07
C SER A 127 -6.83 2.50 16.07
N GLU A 128 -6.89 1.69 14.99
CA GLU A 128 -5.83 1.56 13.99
C GLU A 128 -6.08 2.43 12.76
N LEU A 129 -7.34 2.51 12.35
CA LEU A 129 -7.76 3.30 11.20
C LEU A 129 -9.15 3.90 11.49
N PRO A 130 -9.19 5.10 12.14
CA PRO A 130 -10.45 5.70 12.55
C PRO A 130 -11.40 5.96 11.38
N TYR A 131 -12.68 5.67 11.56
CA TYR A 131 -13.74 5.88 10.59
C TYR A 131 -13.72 7.30 10.01
N GLU A 132 -13.62 8.31 10.88
CA GLU A 132 -13.62 9.72 10.47
C GLU A 132 -12.40 10.08 9.60
N THR A 133 -11.27 9.41 9.80
CA THR A 133 -10.08 9.57 8.96
C THR A 133 -10.34 9.01 7.57
N ILE A 134 -10.92 7.82 7.46
CA ILE A 134 -11.27 7.18 6.18
C ILE A 134 -12.28 8.06 5.43
N LYS A 135 -13.36 8.47 6.12
CA LYS A 135 -14.43 9.30 5.55
C LYS A 135 -13.90 10.63 5.00
N LYS A 136 -13.14 11.39 5.80
CA LYS A 136 -12.56 12.67 5.37
C LYS A 136 -11.65 12.49 4.16
N ARG A 137 -10.84 11.42 4.15
CA ARG A 137 -9.95 11.14 3.02
C ARG A 137 -10.72 10.74 1.76
N PHE A 138 -11.76 9.93 1.90
CA PHE A 138 -12.62 9.52 0.79
C PHE A 138 -13.25 10.73 0.09
N TYR A 139 -13.83 11.69 0.83
CA TYR A 139 -14.41 12.89 0.23
C TYR A 139 -13.37 13.77 -0.49
N ARG A 140 -12.13 13.86 0.02
CA ARG A 140 -11.05 14.55 -0.69
C ARG A 140 -10.71 13.86 -2.00
N TRP A 141 -10.62 12.54 -1.98
CA TRP A 141 -10.35 11.72 -3.16
C TRP A 141 -11.48 11.85 -4.20
N GLU A 142 -12.74 11.72 -3.78
CA GLU A 142 -13.90 11.87 -4.65
C GLU A 142 -13.93 13.23 -5.35
N LYS A 143 -13.63 14.30 -4.59
CA LYS A 143 -13.51 15.65 -5.14
C LYS A 143 -12.38 15.76 -6.17
N SER A 144 -11.21 15.17 -5.90
CA SER A 144 -10.07 15.17 -6.84
C SER A 144 -10.34 14.38 -8.13
N MET A 145 -11.17 13.35 -8.06
CA MET A 145 -11.55 12.53 -9.21
C MET A 145 -12.72 13.13 -10.02
N GLY A 146 -13.29 14.25 -9.57
CA GLY A 146 -14.45 14.88 -10.22
C GLY A 146 -15.78 14.15 -10.01
N TYR A 147 -15.86 13.23 -9.04
CA TYR A 147 -17.07 12.44 -8.76
C TYR A 147 -18.05 13.10 -7.78
N GLY A 148 -17.68 14.24 -7.18
CA GLY A 148 -18.33 14.86 -6.01
C GLY A 148 -19.76 15.40 -6.16
N LYS A 149 -20.55 14.91 -7.12
CA LYS A 149 -21.99 15.20 -7.26
C LYS A 149 -22.90 13.97 -7.11
N LYS A 150 -22.35 12.76 -7.00
CA LYS A 150 -23.17 11.54 -7.10
C LYS A 150 -23.62 10.96 -5.75
N PHE A 151 -22.96 11.34 -4.65
CA PHE A 151 -23.18 10.74 -3.32
C PHE A 151 -23.18 11.76 -2.17
N ALA A 152 -23.38 13.05 -2.48
CA ALA A 152 -23.50 14.15 -1.52
C ALA A 152 -24.93 14.26 -0.96
#